data_AF-R1B985-F1
#
_entry.id   AF-R1B985-F1
#
_cell.length_a   1.000
_cell.length_b   1.000
_cell.length_c   1.000
_cell.angle_alpha   90.00
_cell.angle_beta   90.00
_cell.angle_gamma   90.00
#
_symmetry.space_group_name_H-M   'P 1'
#
loop_
_entity.id
_entity.type
_entity.pdbx_description
1 polymer ?
#
loop_
_entity_poly.entity_id
_entity_poly.type
_entity_poly.pdbx_seq_one_letter_code
_entity_poly.pdbx_strand_id
1 'polypeptide(L)'
;MGAEIPNLTLRRRAWCHAARGTDHGAPAFTTSPHLASQEVTTVPTSPIAGQKPGTSGLRQKTKTFMSEHYLENFVQSTLDALVAEGVPVKGGTL
;
A
#
# COMPACT_ATOMS: atom_id res chain seq x y z
N MET A 1 -3.80 -27.16 -51.88
CA MET A 1 -5.18 -26.97 -51.41
C MET A 1 -5.17 -25.87 -50.36
N GLY A 2 -5.28 -24.62 -50.79
CA GLY A 2 -5.43 -23.47 -49.91
C GLY A 2 -6.91 -23.30 -49.60
N ALA A 3 -7.27 -23.20 -48.33
CA ALA A 3 -8.60 -22.84 -47.90
C ALA A 3 -8.57 -21.38 -47.42
N GLU A 4 -9.13 -20.53 -48.25
CA GLU A 4 -9.41 -19.12 -47.97
C GLU A 4 -10.40 -18.98 -46.79
N ILE A 5 -10.16 -17.99 -45.94
CA ILE A 5 -11.09 -17.56 -44.88
C ILE A 5 -11.90 -16.39 -45.44
N PRO A 6 -13.24 -16.49 -45.60
CA PRO A 6 -14.03 -15.34 -46.02
C PRO A 6 -14.35 -14.41 -44.84
N ASN A 7 -14.09 -13.13 -45.14
CA ASN A 7 -14.47 -11.90 -44.47
C ASN A 7 -15.92 -11.92 -43.93
N LEU A 8 -16.08 -11.92 -42.60
CA LEU A 8 -17.37 -11.77 -41.94
C LEU A 8 -17.79 -10.30 -41.90
N THR A 9 -18.57 -9.96 -42.92
CA THR A 9 -19.31 -8.72 -43.07
C THR A 9 -20.34 -8.55 -41.94
N LEU A 10 -20.19 -7.41 -41.26
CA LEU A 10 -21.14 -6.67 -40.44
C LEU A 10 -22.62 -7.11 -40.56
N ARG A 11 -23.17 -7.70 -39.49
CA ARG A 11 -24.62 -7.68 -39.23
C ARG A 11 -24.92 -6.92 -37.97
N ARG A 12 -25.42 -5.70 -38.18
CA ARG A 12 -26.18 -4.90 -37.23
C ARG A 12 -27.23 -5.78 -36.56
N ARG A 13 -27.14 -5.94 -35.24
CA ARG A 13 -28.31 -6.07 -34.38
C ARG A 13 -28.17 -5.03 -33.29
N ALA A 14 -28.87 -3.93 -33.52
CA ALA A 14 -29.29 -3.05 -32.47
C ALA A 14 -30.02 -3.89 -31.41
N TRP A 15 -29.48 -3.86 -30.20
CA TRP A 15 -30.25 -4.21 -29.02
C TRP A 15 -30.07 -3.08 -28.02
N CYS A 16 -30.79 -1.98 -28.31
CA CYS A 16 -31.13 -1.00 -27.30
C CYS A 16 -32.26 -1.61 -26.46
N HIS A 17 -31.93 -2.16 -25.29
CA HIS A 17 -32.88 -2.17 -24.19
C HIS A 17 -32.48 -1.06 -23.24
N ALA A 18 -33.39 -0.10 -23.12
CA ALA A 18 -33.33 0.99 -22.17
C ALA A 18 -33.12 0.47 -20.75
N ALA A 19 -31.90 0.63 -20.23
CA ALA A 19 -31.64 0.59 -18.80
C ALA A 19 -32.17 1.91 -18.21
N ARG A 20 -33.37 1.83 -17.63
CA ARG A 20 -33.91 2.89 -16.77
C ARG A 20 -32.91 3.15 -15.65
N GLY A 21 -32.53 4.42 -15.52
CA GLY A 21 -31.54 4.89 -14.56
C GLY A 21 -31.92 4.58 -13.13
N THR A 22 -31.03 3.89 -12.44
CA THR A 22 -30.76 4.11 -11.03
C THR A 22 -29.28 4.43 -10.96
N ASP A 23 -28.97 5.72 -11.08
CA ASP A 23 -27.67 6.27 -10.69
C ASP A 23 -27.58 6.11 -9.17
N HIS A 24 -27.12 4.94 -8.71
CA HIS A 24 -26.57 4.82 -7.37
C HIS A 24 -25.22 5.52 -7.44
N GLY A 25 -25.25 6.82 -7.12
CA GLY A 25 -24.08 7.68 -7.10
C GLY A 25 -22.89 6.95 -6.47
N ALA A 26 -21.81 6.84 -7.25
CA ALA A 26 -20.52 6.46 -6.73
C ALA A 26 -20.26 7.29 -5.47
N PRO A 27 -19.83 6.71 -4.34
CA PRO A 27 -19.46 7.51 -3.20
C PRO A 27 -18.29 8.39 -3.64
N ALA A 28 -18.56 9.68 -3.81
CA ALA A 28 -17.54 10.69 -3.86
C ALA A 28 -16.80 10.56 -2.52
N PHE A 29 -15.62 9.94 -2.55
CA PHE A 29 -14.67 10.07 -1.46
C PHE A 29 -14.31 11.55 -1.41
N THR A 30 -15.10 12.32 -0.66
CA THR A 30 -14.77 13.69 -0.29
C THR A 30 -13.48 13.58 0.49
N THR A 31 -12.35 13.85 -0.17
CA THR A 31 -11.05 14.06 0.46
C THR A 31 -11.28 15.03 1.61
N SER A 32 -11.33 14.51 2.83
CA SER A 32 -11.57 15.34 3.99
C SER A 32 -10.42 16.33 4.11
N PRO A 33 -10.69 17.66 4.18
CA PRO A 33 -9.65 18.70 4.19
C PRO A 33 -8.79 18.68 5.47
N HIS A 34 -9.02 17.73 6.38
CA HIS A 34 -8.26 17.54 7.61
C HIS A 34 -6.96 16.72 7.43
N LEU A 35 -6.68 16.15 6.25
CA LEU A 35 -5.35 15.58 5.96
C LEU A 35 -4.31 16.69 5.69
N ALA A 36 -4.31 17.72 6.54
CA ALA A 36 -3.31 18.76 6.54
C ALA A 36 -1.96 18.14 6.94
N SER A 37 -1.00 18.27 6.03
CA SER A 37 0.45 18.39 6.27
C SER A 37 0.97 17.72 7.54
N GLN A 38 1.16 16.40 7.50
CA GLN A 38 1.99 15.74 8.50
C GLN A 38 3.46 16.16 8.27
N GLU A 39 4.01 16.93 9.21
CA GLU A 39 5.40 17.34 9.18
C GLU A 39 6.29 16.21 9.68
N VAL A 40 7.28 15.83 8.87
CA VAL A 40 8.27 14.82 9.26
C VAL A 40 9.32 15.47 10.14
N THR A 41 9.46 14.97 11.35
CA THR A 41 10.46 15.44 12.32
C THR A 41 11.51 14.36 12.58
N THR A 42 12.74 14.78 12.89
CA THR A 42 13.83 13.87 13.26
C THR A 42 14.02 13.88 14.77
N VAL A 43 13.95 12.71 15.39
CA VAL A 43 14.15 12.54 16.83
C VAL A 43 15.47 11.80 17.08
N PRO A 44 16.41 12.36 17.86
CA PRO A 44 17.66 11.69 18.17
C PRO A 44 17.42 10.52 19.12
N THR A 45 17.98 9.34 18.82
CA THR A 45 17.87 8.16 19.68
C THR A 45 19.23 7.46 19.81
N SER A 46 19.34 6.51 20.74
CA SER A 46 20.54 5.68 20.93
C SER A 46 20.25 4.21 20.60
N PRO A 47 21.20 3.44 20.04
CA PRO A 47 21.03 2.02 19.79
C PRO A 47 20.72 1.24 21.07
N ILE A 48 19.76 0.32 21.00
CA ILE A 48 19.34 -0.52 22.14
C ILE A 48 19.73 -1.97 21.86
N ALA A 49 20.47 -2.58 22.77
CA ALA A 49 20.89 -3.97 22.66
C ALA A 49 19.69 -4.94 22.70
N GLY A 50 19.83 -6.07 22.01
CA GLY A 50 18.83 -7.15 22.08
C GLY A 50 17.64 -7.02 21.13
N GLN A 51 17.63 -6.04 20.22
CA GLN A 51 16.61 -5.91 19.17
C GLN A 51 16.88 -6.83 17.95
N LYS A 52 17.16 -8.12 18.18
CA LYS A 52 17.36 -9.10 17.11
C LYS A 52 16.07 -9.92 16.89
N PRO A 53 15.39 -9.80 15.73
CA PRO A 53 14.20 -10.61 15.45
C PRO A 53 14.58 -12.09 15.28
N GLY A 54 13.70 -12.99 15.77
CA GLY A 54 13.78 -14.43 15.54
C GLY A 54 12.96 -14.85 14.31
N THR A 55 12.75 -16.17 14.15
CA THR A 55 11.93 -16.73 13.05
C THR A 55 10.48 -16.24 13.05
N SER A 56 9.96 -15.85 14.22
CA SER A 56 8.60 -15.30 14.38
C SER A 56 8.59 -13.80 14.71
N GLY A 57 9.62 -13.06 14.28
CA GLY A 57 9.77 -11.63 14.54
C GLY A 57 10.42 -11.29 15.88
N LEU A 58 10.43 -10.01 16.22
CA LEU A 58 10.95 -9.52 17.50
C LEU A 58 9.93 -9.77 18.61
N ARG A 59 10.36 -10.46 19.67
CA ARG A 59 9.51 -10.77 20.83
C ARG A 59 10.21 -10.33 22.11
N GLN A 60 9.52 -9.53 22.89
CA GLN A 60 10.00 -9.03 24.18
C GLN A 60 8.82 -8.75 25.11
N LYS A 61 9.08 -8.61 26.41
CA LYS A 61 8.07 -8.19 27.40
C LYS A 61 7.46 -6.84 27.01
N THR A 62 6.14 -6.71 27.19
CA THR A 62 5.40 -5.47 26.90
C THR A 62 6.02 -4.25 27.57
N LYS A 63 6.48 -4.38 28.82
CA LYS A 63 7.16 -3.29 29.54
C LYS A 63 8.41 -2.77 28.84
N THR A 64 9.15 -3.64 28.15
CA THR A 64 10.33 -3.25 27.37
C THR A 64 9.92 -2.61 26.05
N PHE A 65 8.84 -3.07 25.40
CA PHE A 65 8.32 -2.38 24.22
C PHE A 65 7.84 -0.96 24.51
N MET A 66 7.33 -0.72 25.71
CA MET A 66 6.90 0.60 26.17
C MET A 66 8.05 1.46 26.71
N SER A 67 9.28 0.95 26.75
CA SER A 67 10.42 1.80 27.12
C SER A 67 10.73 2.77 26.00
N GLU A 68 11.26 3.93 26.38
CA GLU A 68 11.62 5.01 25.48
C GLU A 68 12.43 4.52 24.26
N HIS A 69 11.98 4.93 23.08
CA HIS A 69 12.61 4.67 21.78
C HIS A 69 12.79 3.19 21.39
N TYR A 70 12.23 2.23 22.13
CA TYR A 70 12.42 0.82 21.82
C TYR A 70 11.72 0.42 20.53
N LEU A 71 10.44 0.74 20.41
CA LEU A 71 9.64 0.39 19.24
C LEU A 71 10.05 1.22 18.02
N GLU A 72 10.28 2.51 18.23
CA GLU A 72 10.67 3.48 17.20
C GLU A 72 11.98 3.07 16.54
N ASN A 73 13.00 2.70 17.34
CA ASN A 73 14.27 2.23 16.82
C ASN A 73 14.12 0.93 16.02
N PHE A 74 13.29 0.00 16.48
CA PHE A 74 13.07 -1.27 15.77
C PHE A 74 12.37 -1.06 14.42
N VAL A 75 11.34 -0.20 14.39
CA VAL A 75 10.63 0.14 13.16
C VAL A 75 11.56 0.86 12.19
N GLN A 76 12.30 1.87 12.66
CA GLN A 76 13.27 2.59 11.82
C GLN A 76 14.32 1.63 11.25
N SER A 77 14.90 0.75 12.08
CA SER A 77 15.89 -0.24 11.63
C SER A 77 15.32 -1.21 10.59
N THR A 78 14.03 -1.56 10.68
CA THR A 78 13.35 -2.41 9.70
C THR A 78 13.21 -1.68 8.36
N LEU A 79 12.85 -0.40 8.38
CA LEU A 79 12.77 0.44 7.17
C LEU A 79 14.15 0.65 6.55
N ASP A 80 15.17 0.91 7.37
CA ASP A 80 16.55 1.07 6.92
C ASP A 80 17.08 -0.19 6.24
N ALA A 81 16.71 -1.38 6.73
CA ALA A 81 17.05 -2.65 6.10
C ALA A 81 16.44 -2.78 4.69
N LEU A 82 15.17 -2.38 4.49
CA LEU A 82 14.54 -2.40 3.15
C LEU A 82 15.25 -1.47 2.17
N VAL A 83 15.67 -0.29 2.63
CA VAL A 83 16.43 0.66 1.82
C VAL A 83 17.81 0.08 1.49
N ALA A 84 18.48 -0.58 2.44
CA ALA A 84 19.78 -1.21 2.23
C ALA A 84 19.74 -2.36 1.21
N GLU A 85 18.66 -3.14 1.19
CA GLU A 85 18.42 -4.21 0.20
C GLU A 85 18.00 -3.68 -1.19
N GLY A 86 17.89 -2.35 -1.35
CA GLY A 86 17.56 -1.72 -2.63
C GLY A 86 16.09 -1.84 -3.03
N VAL A 87 15.19 -2.11 -2.08
CA VAL A 87 13.75 -2.17 -2.33
C VAL A 87 13.26 -0.74 -2.67
N PRO A 88 12.57 -0.52 -3.80
CA PRO A 88 12.07 0.80 -4.16
C PRO A 88 10.87 1.18 -3.28
N VAL A 89 11.16 1.82 -2.14
CA VAL A 89 10.14 2.27 -1.17
C VAL A 89 9.59 3.67 -1.48
N LYS A 90 10.16 4.40 -2.44
CA LYS A 90 9.70 5.75 -2.82
C LYS A 90 8.40 5.67 -3.61
N GLY A 91 7.33 6.25 -3.05
CA GLY A 91 6.02 6.36 -3.71
C GLY A 91 5.17 5.08 -3.65
N GLY A 92 5.61 4.06 -2.91
CA GLY A 92 4.85 2.84 -2.63
C GLY A 92 4.20 2.85 -1.24
N THR A 93 3.26 1.93 -1.03
CA THR A 93 2.73 1.60 0.30
C THR A 93 3.44 0.33 0.79
N LEU A 94 3.95 0.35 2.03
CA LEU A 94 4.49 -0.84 2.71
C LEU A 94 3.38 -1.69 3.30
#